data_AF-Q09000-F1
#
_entry.id   AF-Q09000-F1
#
_cell.length_a   1.000
_cell.length_b   1.000
_cell.length_c   1.000
_cell.angle_alpha   90.00
_cell.angle_beta   90.00
_cell.angle_gamma   90.00
#
_symmetry.space_group_name_H-M   'P 1'
#
loop_
_entity.id
_entity.type
_entity.pdbx_description
1 polymer ?
#
loop_
_entity_poly.entity_id
_entity_poly.type
_entity_poly.pdbx_seq_one_letter_code
_entity_poly.pdbx_strand_id
1 'polypeptide(L)'
;ACRYLVATKNKLMQYPPHNKFVRMQNQYIMDLTNYLYRNKVLSSKSLFGVPLDFFKPILENVYIPTADFKNVKFFTITGIPALSYTCITILRRLETTENTKIKFASGIINEETFNDFLRVNHDEIAQHGWIKGVNNIHDLRVKILVYLSDTANPYRDIAVFLFTYLKSLSKYTPQNS
;
A
#
# COMPACT_ATOMS: atom_id res chain seq x y z
N ALA A 1 -7.41 -5.44 12.65
CA ALA A 1 -6.02 -5.90 12.87
C ALA A 1 -5.03 -4.75 13.06
N CYS A 2 -4.86 -3.84 12.08
CA CYS A 2 -3.86 -2.75 12.14
C CYS A 2 -3.95 -1.87 13.41
N ARG A 3 -5.16 -1.40 13.77
CA ARG A 3 -5.40 -0.63 15.01
C ARG A 3 -4.86 -1.34 16.25
N TYR A 4 -5.14 -2.64 16.37
CA TYR A 4 -4.71 -3.46 17.51
C TYR A 4 -3.18 -3.55 17.56
N LEU A 5 -2.52 -3.80 16.42
CA LEU A 5 -1.06 -3.89 16.37
C LEU A 5 -0.40 -2.57 16.81
N VAL A 6 -0.92 -1.43 16.34
CA VAL A 6 -0.45 -0.10 16.75
C VAL A 6 -0.67 0.13 18.25
N ALA A 7 -1.87 -0.13 18.76
CA ALA A 7 -2.21 0.10 20.16
C ALA A 7 -1.40 -0.78 21.14
N THR A 8 -1.05 -2.00 20.72
CA THR A 8 -0.29 -2.94 21.56
C THR A 8 1.22 -2.68 21.56
N LYS A 9 1.73 -1.81 20.68
CA LYS A 9 3.15 -1.43 20.60
C LYS A 9 3.72 -1.02 21.95
N ASN A 10 3.09 -0.05 22.61
CA ASN A 10 3.60 0.55 23.84
C ASN A 10 3.62 -0.45 25.01
N LYS A 11 2.67 -1.38 25.04
CA LYS A 11 2.63 -2.46 26.05
C LYS A 11 3.75 -3.47 25.83
N LEU A 12 4.01 -3.85 24.58
CA LEU A 12 5.01 -4.87 24.26
C LEU A 12 6.45 -4.34 24.30
N MET A 13 6.67 -3.03 24.19
CA MET A 13 8.00 -2.41 24.31
C MET A 13 8.64 -2.58 25.69
N GLN A 14 7.84 -2.87 26.73
CA GLN A 14 8.34 -3.11 28.09
C GLN A 14 8.94 -4.51 28.26
N TYR A 15 8.66 -5.44 27.34
CA TYR A 15 9.13 -6.81 27.42
C TYR A 15 10.43 -7.00 26.63
N PRO A 16 11.29 -7.95 27.04
CA PRO A 16 12.52 -8.22 26.32
C PRO A 16 12.26 -8.74 24.89
N PRO A 17 13.15 -8.46 23.91
CA PRO A 17 12.97 -8.87 22.51
C PRO A 17 12.83 -10.39 22.30
N HIS A 18 13.36 -11.19 23.23
CA HIS A 18 13.28 -12.65 23.17
C HIS A 18 11.94 -13.21 23.63
N ASN A 19 11.04 -12.38 24.19
CA ASN A 19 9.71 -12.78 24.62
C ASN A 19 8.90 -13.34 23.42
N LYS A 20 8.25 -14.49 23.63
CA LYS A 20 7.45 -15.18 22.60
C LYS A 20 6.40 -14.28 21.96
N PHE A 21 5.70 -13.46 22.74
CA PHE A 21 4.66 -12.56 22.25
C PHE A 21 5.23 -11.39 21.44
N VAL A 22 6.38 -10.85 21.86
CA VAL A 22 7.10 -9.80 21.11
C VAL A 22 7.56 -10.32 19.75
N ARG A 23 8.14 -11.53 19.70
CA ARG A 23 8.54 -12.17 18.43
C ARG A 23 7.36 -12.41 17.50
N MET A 24 6.25 -12.92 18.04
CA MET A 24 5.03 -13.17 17.27
C MET A 24 4.42 -11.88 16.71
N GLN A 25 4.32 -10.83 17.53
CA GLN A 25 3.86 -9.51 17.09
C GLN A 25 4.75 -8.95 15.97
N ASN A 26 6.08 -9.03 16.14
CA ASN A 26 7.03 -8.56 15.14
C ASN A 26 6.89 -9.33 13.82
N GLN A 27 6.62 -10.63 13.87
CA GLN A 27 6.32 -11.41 12.66
C GLN A 27 5.06 -10.91 11.96
N TYR A 28 3.97 -10.67 12.70
CA TYR A 28 2.75 -10.12 12.11
C TYR A 28 2.98 -8.74 11.50
N ILE A 29 3.74 -7.87 12.14
CA ILE A 29 4.10 -6.56 11.58
C ILE A 29 4.90 -6.72 10.29
N MET A 30 5.87 -7.63 10.26
CA MET A 30 6.70 -7.88 9.08
C MET A 30 5.89 -8.45 7.90
N ASP A 31 5.04 -9.45 8.16
CA ASP A 31 4.20 -10.04 7.12
C ASP A 31 3.20 -9.02 6.57
N LEU A 32 2.54 -8.27 7.46
CA LEU A 32 1.51 -7.30 7.07
C LEU A 32 2.12 -6.10 6.33
N THR A 33 3.30 -5.61 6.72
CA THR A 33 3.98 -4.53 5.98
C THR A 33 4.50 -5.00 4.61
N ASN A 34 4.91 -6.26 4.49
CA ASN A 34 5.28 -6.85 3.20
C ASN A 34 4.07 -7.01 2.27
N TYR A 35 2.93 -7.45 2.81
CA TYR A 35 1.68 -7.64 2.08
C TYR A 35 1.01 -6.33 1.67
N LEU A 36 1.05 -5.31 2.53
CA LEU A 36 0.37 -4.03 2.30
C LEU A 36 1.21 -2.99 1.54
N TYR A 37 2.55 -3.05 1.56
CA TYR A 37 3.35 -1.96 0.99
C TYR A 37 4.66 -2.38 0.34
N ARG A 38 5.53 -3.12 1.06
CA ARG A 38 6.89 -3.39 0.57
C ARG A 38 6.91 -4.33 -0.61
N ASN A 39 5.86 -5.12 -0.81
CA ASN A 39 5.72 -6.04 -1.91
C ASN A 39 6.84 -7.11 -1.96
N LYS A 40 7.34 -7.50 -0.79
CA LYS A 40 8.45 -8.47 -0.63
C LYS A 40 7.97 -9.88 -0.31
N VAL A 41 6.72 -10.19 -0.66
CA VAL A 41 6.06 -11.46 -0.32
C VAL A 41 6.87 -12.64 -0.87
N LEU A 42 7.22 -12.63 -2.17
CA LEU A 42 7.91 -13.75 -2.81
C LEU A 42 9.37 -13.95 -2.38
N SER A 43 9.97 -12.96 -1.72
CA SER A 43 11.33 -13.06 -1.18
C SER A 43 11.39 -13.59 0.27
N SER A 44 10.23 -13.73 0.93
CA SER A 44 10.15 -14.22 2.32
C SER A 44 10.24 -15.76 2.40
N LYS A 45 10.43 -16.35 3.58
CA LYS A 45 10.33 -17.83 3.72
C LYS A 45 8.88 -18.30 3.83
N SER A 46 8.07 -17.47 4.47
CA SER A 46 6.65 -17.70 4.73
C SER A 46 5.94 -16.38 4.83
N LEU A 47 4.66 -16.35 4.45
CA LEU A 47 3.76 -15.23 4.69
C LEU A 47 2.59 -15.72 5.55
N PHE A 48 2.32 -15.05 6.68
CA PHE A 48 1.24 -15.41 7.60
C PHE A 48 1.32 -16.88 8.08
N GLY A 49 2.55 -17.38 8.28
CA GLY A 49 2.81 -18.76 8.68
C GLY A 49 2.65 -19.80 7.57
N VAL A 50 2.26 -19.39 6.36
CA VAL A 50 2.14 -20.28 5.20
C VAL A 50 3.45 -20.24 4.39
N PRO A 51 4.06 -21.40 4.09
CA PRO A 51 5.27 -21.47 3.26
C PRO A 51 5.05 -20.87 1.87
N LEU A 52 6.07 -20.21 1.32
CA LEU A 52 5.93 -19.58 0.01
C LEU A 52 5.66 -20.56 -1.14
N ASP A 53 6.11 -21.80 -1.02
CA ASP A 53 5.90 -22.83 -2.04
C ASP A 53 4.42 -23.18 -2.22
N PHE A 54 3.55 -22.80 -1.27
CA PHE A 54 2.10 -22.83 -1.47
C PHE A 54 1.61 -21.76 -2.45
N PHE A 55 2.18 -20.55 -2.43
CA PHE A 55 1.71 -19.43 -3.23
C PHE A 55 2.25 -19.46 -4.67
N LYS A 56 3.46 -19.97 -4.89
CA LYS A 56 4.09 -19.97 -6.23
C LYS A 56 3.22 -20.65 -7.30
N PRO A 57 2.70 -21.88 -7.10
CA PRO A 57 1.89 -22.54 -8.12
C PRO A 57 0.59 -21.78 -8.40
N ILE A 58 0.01 -21.13 -7.39
CA ILE A 58 -1.21 -20.32 -7.56
C ILE A 58 -0.90 -19.14 -8.49
N LEU A 59 0.18 -18.41 -8.22
CA LEU A 59 0.56 -17.24 -9.02
C LEU A 59 0.96 -17.61 -10.46
N GLU A 60 1.56 -18.78 -10.65
CA GLU A 60 1.92 -19.29 -11.97
C GLU A 60 0.70 -19.68 -12.83
N ASN A 61 -0.37 -20.15 -12.19
CA ASN A 61 -1.58 -20.62 -12.87
C ASN A 61 -2.69 -19.58 -12.97
N VAL A 62 -2.60 -18.45 -12.26
CA VAL A 62 -3.55 -17.35 -12.39
C VAL A 62 -3.34 -16.69 -13.75
N TYR A 63 -4.35 -16.80 -14.61
CA TYR A 63 -4.36 -16.07 -15.88
C TYR A 63 -4.47 -14.57 -15.63
N ILE A 64 -3.52 -13.83 -16.19
CA ILE A 64 -3.54 -12.38 -16.20
C ILE A 64 -3.28 -11.94 -17.65
N PRO A 65 -4.14 -11.11 -18.25
CA PRO A 65 -4.08 -10.81 -19.68
C PRO A 65 -2.81 -10.06 -20.12
N THR A 66 -2.06 -9.47 -19.19
CA THR A 66 -0.84 -8.70 -19.48
C THR A 66 0.43 -9.48 -19.12
N ALA A 67 1.40 -9.51 -20.04
CA ALA A 67 2.61 -10.35 -19.95
C ALA A 67 3.54 -9.98 -18.77
N ASP A 68 3.54 -8.70 -18.36
CA ASP A 68 4.42 -8.18 -17.30
C ASP A 68 3.84 -8.32 -15.88
N PHE A 69 2.72 -9.02 -15.71
CA PHE A 69 2.05 -9.11 -14.40
C PHE A 69 2.60 -10.18 -13.47
N LYS A 70 3.60 -10.94 -13.91
CA LYS A 70 3.86 -12.29 -13.42
C LYS A 70 4.31 -12.44 -11.98
N ASN A 71 4.71 -11.40 -11.23
CA ASN A 71 5.31 -11.67 -9.91
C ASN A 71 4.99 -10.77 -8.72
N VAL A 72 4.34 -9.61 -8.83
CA VAL A 72 4.25 -8.77 -7.60
C VAL A 72 3.16 -7.70 -7.58
N LYS A 73 2.37 -7.50 -8.63
CA LYS A 73 1.54 -6.28 -8.73
C LYS A 73 0.32 -6.24 -7.78
N PHE A 74 -0.04 -7.36 -7.15
CA PHE A 74 -1.19 -7.44 -6.24
C PHE A 74 -0.85 -7.23 -4.75
N PHE A 75 0.40 -7.41 -4.31
CA PHE A 75 0.75 -7.34 -2.88
C PHE A 75 1.18 -5.93 -2.46
N THR A 76 0.29 -4.98 -2.71
CA THR A 76 0.41 -3.59 -2.26
C THR A 76 -0.97 -3.05 -1.91
N ILE A 77 -1.04 -1.94 -1.18
CA ILE A 77 -2.30 -1.34 -0.75
C ILE A 77 -3.25 -1.05 -1.91
N THR A 78 -2.72 -0.73 -3.09
CA THR A 78 -3.50 -0.46 -4.30
C THR A 78 -3.85 -1.71 -5.11
N GLY A 79 -3.17 -2.83 -4.84
CA GLY A 79 -3.36 -4.10 -5.55
C GLY A 79 -4.15 -5.15 -4.78
N ILE A 80 -4.17 -5.10 -3.44
CA ILE A 80 -4.82 -6.13 -2.65
C ILE A 80 -6.35 -6.06 -2.80
N PRO A 81 -7.06 -7.19 -2.93
CA PRO A 81 -8.50 -7.19 -3.18
C PRO A 81 -9.32 -6.43 -2.13
N ALA A 82 -8.86 -6.40 -0.88
CA ALA A 82 -9.57 -5.72 0.20
C ALA A 82 -9.54 -4.18 0.10
N LEU A 83 -8.59 -3.59 -0.63
CA LEU A 83 -8.38 -2.12 -0.65
C LEU A 83 -8.25 -1.52 -2.05
N SER A 84 -8.06 -2.32 -3.10
CA SER A 84 -7.81 -1.83 -4.47
C SER A 84 -8.87 -0.82 -4.93
N TYR A 85 -10.15 -1.14 -4.78
CA TYR A 85 -11.25 -0.24 -5.15
C TYR A 85 -11.34 1.00 -4.23
N THR A 86 -11.05 0.84 -2.94
CA THR A 86 -10.99 1.96 -1.99
C THR A 86 -9.90 2.96 -2.41
N CYS A 87 -8.73 2.47 -2.83
CA CYS A 87 -7.65 3.31 -3.34
C CYS A 87 -8.04 4.07 -4.62
N ILE A 88 -8.76 3.42 -5.55
CA ILE A 88 -9.31 4.08 -6.75
C ILE A 88 -10.29 5.19 -6.37
N THR A 89 -11.18 4.90 -5.42
CA THR A 89 -12.15 5.89 -4.94
C THR A 89 -11.46 7.09 -4.32
N ILE A 90 -10.41 6.86 -3.52
CA ILE A 90 -9.58 7.93 -2.95
C ILE A 90 -8.86 8.71 -4.04
N LEU A 91 -8.28 8.03 -5.04
CA LEU A 91 -7.62 8.70 -6.16
C LEU A 91 -8.59 9.64 -6.89
N ARG A 92 -9.80 9.19 -7.23
CA ARG A 92 -10.82 10.03 -7.87
C ARG A 92 -11.22 11.22 -7.01
N ARG A 93 -11.26 11.06 -5.68
CA ARG A 93 -11.50 12.17 -4.75
C ARG A 93 -10.34 13.16 -4.75
N LEU A 94 -9.09 12.70 -4.73
CA LEU A 94 -7.90 13.56 -4.83
C LEU A 94 -7.93 14.37 -6.14
N GLU A 95 -8.22 13.72 -7.26
CA GLU A 95 -8.37 14.37 -8.57
C GLU A 95 -9.48 15.41 -8.59
N THR A 96 -10.57 15.17 -7.87
CA THR A 96 -11.68 16.13 -7.76
C THR A 96 -11.29 17.31 -6.88
N THR A 97 -10.70 17.06 -5.71
CA THR A 97 -10.25 18.12 -4.78
C THR A 97 -9.19 19.03 -5.41
N GLU A 98 -8.27 18.48 -6.20
CA GLU A 98 -7.24 19.25 -6.91
C GLU A 98 -7.72 19.79 -8.27
N ASN A 99 -9.00 19.60 -8.63
CA ASN A 99 -9.61 20.04 -9.89
C ASN A 99 -8.78 19.65 -11.13
N THR A 100 -8.26 18.41 -11.15
CA THR A 100 -7.44 17.94 -12.26
C THR A 100 -8.27 17.85 -13.55
N LYS A 101 -7.73 18.32 -14.67
CA LYS A 101 -8.36 18.14 -15.99
C LYS A 101 -8.27 16.69 -16.46
N ILE A 102 -7.14 16.06 -16.17
CA ILE A 102 -6.81 14.68 -16.52
C ILE A 102 -7.32 13.76 -15.42
N LYS A 103 -7.94 12.64 -15.81
CA LYS A 103 -8.46 11.63 -14.89
C LYS A 103 -7.83 10.27 -15.17
N PHE A 104 -7.50 9.56 -14.11
CA PHE A 104 -6.99 8.20 -14.19
C PHE A 104 -8.10 7.25 -14.63
N ALA A 105 -8.01 6.79 -15.88
CA ALA A 105 -9.07 6.00 -16.51
C ALA A 105 -9.09 4.53 -16.03
N SER A 106 -7.94 3.98 -15.64
CA SER A 106 -7.84 2.57 -15.23
C SER A 106 -8.57 2.32 -13.90
N GLY A 107 -9.27 1.19 -13.82
CA GLY A 107 -9.94 0.72 -12.60
C GLY A 107 -9.00 0.08 -11.58
N ILE A 108 -7.70 -0.03 -11.88
CA ILE A 108 -6.67 -0.64 -11.01
C ILE A 108 -5.45 0.28 -10.99
N ILE A 109 -4.85 0.48 -9.81
CA ILE A 109 -3.60 1.23 -9.64
C ILE A 109 -2.45 0.26 -9.40
N ASN A 110 -1.59 0.13 -10.40
CA ASN A 110 -0.32 -0.60 -10.35
C ASN A 110 0.72 0.10 -11.23
N GLU A 111 1.97 -0.35 -11.16
CA GLU A 111 3.10 0.24 -11.87
C GLU A 111 2.85 0.40 -13.38
N GLU A 112 2.25 -0.60 -14.02
CA GLU A 112 1.99 -0.61 -15.46
C GLU A 112 0.90 0.39 -15.84
N THR A 113 -0.29 0.28 -15.23
CA THR A 113 -1.40 1.21 -15.46
C THR A 113 -1.04 2.66 -15.14
N PHE A 114 -0.17 2.88 -14.16
CA PHE A 114 0.36 4.20 -13.83
C PHE A 114 1.32 4.72 -14.90
N ASN A 115 2.27 3.90 -15.35
CA ASN A 115 3.21 4.27 -16.40
C ASN A 115 2.50 4.51 -17.74
N ASP A 116 1.50 3.69 -18.08
CA ASP A 116 0.67 3.88 -19.26
C ASP A 116 -0.11 5.19 -19.19
N PHE A 117 -0.70 5.50 -18.03
CA PHE A 117 -1.37 6.78 -17.80
C PHE A 117 -0.44 7.98 -18.00
N LEU A 118 0.77 7.94 -17.42
CA LEU A 118 1.77 8.99 -17.60
C LEU A 118 2.21 9.12 -19.06
N ARG A 119 2.39 8.00 -19.77
CA ARG A 119 2.80 7.98 -21.17
C ARG A 119 1.72 8.57 -22.08
N VAL A 120 0.46 8.17 -21.89
CA VAL A 120 -0.67 8.60 -22.74
C VAL A 120 -0.99 10.07 -22.54
N ASN A 121 -0.85 10.59 -21.31
CA ASN A 121 -1.21 11.97 -20.97
C ASN A 121 0.02 12.87 -20.75
N HIS A 122 1.18 12.49 -21.28
CA HIS A 122 2.47 13.15 -21.00
C HIS A 122 2.41 14.67 -21.19
N ASP A 123 1.87 15.12 -22.33
CA ASP A 123 1.87 16.54 -22.70
C ASP A 123 0.90 17.35 -21.84
N GLU A 124 -0.27 16.79 -21.53
CA GLU A 124 -1.24 17.44 -20.64
C GLU A 124 -0.71 17.52 -19.20
N ILE A 125 -0.06 16.46 -18.70
CA ILE A 125 0.56 16.45 -17.37
C ILE A 125 1.70 17.48 -17.30
N ALA A 126 2.49 17.61 -18.36
CA ALA A 126 3.57 18.60 -18.43
C ALA A 126 3.04 20.04 -18.42
N GLN A 127 1.91 20.31 -19.07
CA GLN A 127 1.34 21.66 -19.18
C GLN A 127 0.45 22.07 -18.00
N HIS A 128 -0.32 21.13 -17.45
CA HIS A 128 -1.37 21.43 -16.47
C HIS A 128 -1.13 20.77 -15.11
N GLY A 129 -0.19 19.83 -15.04
CA GLY A 129 -0.04 18.96 -13.89
C GLY A 129 -1.20 17.95 -13.78
N TRP A 130 -1.04 17.03 -12.83
CA TRP A 130 -2.11 16.14 -12.40
C TRP A 130 -2.31 16.32 -10.90
N ILE A 131 -1.84 15.39 -10.07
CA ILE A 131 -1.87 15.54 -8.60
C ILE A 131 -0.53 16.11 -8.12
N LYS A 132 -0.59 17.19 -7.33
CA LYS A 132 0.60 17.88 -6.83
C LYS A 132 1.48 16.96 -5.99
N GLY A 133 2.73 16.79 -6.43
CA GLY A 133 3.75 15.99 -5.75
C GLY A 133 3.68 14.49 -6.06
N VAL A 134 2.92 14.08 -7.08
CA VAL A 134 2.90 12.70 -7.59
C VAL A 134 3.72 12.63 -8.87
N ASN A 135 4.94 12.08 -8.79
CA ASN A 135 5.81 11.87 -9.96
C ASN A 135 5.96 10.40 -10.32
N ASN A 136 5.76 9.51 -9.34
CA ASN A 136 5.85 8.07 -9.51
C ASN A 136 4.74 7.35 -8.70
N ILE A 137 4.59 6.04 -8.90
CA ILE A 137 3.56 5.26 -8.20
C ILE A 137 3.75 5.23 -6.68
N HIS A 138 4.98 5.33 -6.19
CA HIS A 138 5.23 5.41 -4.75
C HIS A 138 4.64 6.70 -4.18
N ASP A 139 4.87 7.84 -4.82
CA ASP A 139 4.29 9.12 -4.42
C ASP A 139 2.76 9.07 -4.42
N LEU A 140 2.16 8.42 -5.43
CA LEU A 140 0.72 8.22 -5.50
C LEU A 140 0.21 7.39 -4.32
N ARG A 141 0.86 6.26 -4.02
CA ARG A 141 0.51 5.41 -2.87
C ARG A 141 0.62 6.17 -1.55
N VAL A 142 1.65 7.01 -1.40
CA VAL A 142 1.84 7.87 -0.23
C VAL A 142 0.70 8.89 -0.12
N LYS A 143 0.34 9.58 -1.22
CA LYS A 143 -0.78 10.52 -1.23
C LYS A 143 -2.12 9.88 -0.86
N ILE A 144 -2.37 8.68 -1.37
CA ILE A 144 -3.55 7.89 -0.99
C ILE A 144 -3.52 7.56 0.51
N LEU A 145 -2.38 7.13 1.05
CA LEU A 145 -2.24 6.82 2.47
C LEU A 145 -2.46 8.04 3.37
N VAL A 146 -1.92 9.21 2.99
CA VAL A 146 -2.13 10.46 3.72
C VAL A 146 -3.61 10.86 3.72
N TYR A 147 -4.27 10.80 2.56
CA TYR A 147 -5.71 11.05 2.51
C TYR A 147 -6.50 10.07 3.39
N LEU A 148 -6.08 8.80 3.41
CA LEU A 148 -6.69 7.73 4.19
C LEU A 148 -6.46 7.93 5.70
N SER A 149 -5.35 8.54 6.13
CA SER A 149 -5.08 8.87 7.54
C SER A 149 -5.83 10.09 8.06
N ASP A 150 -6.05 11.07 7.18
CA ASP A 150 -6.55 12.40 7.56
C ASP A 150 -8.07 12.47 7.57
N THR A 151 -8.73 11.64 6.77
CA THR A 151 -10.19 11.57 6.70
C THR A 151 -10.78 10.66 7.77
N ALA A 152 -12.02 10.95 8.20
CA ALA A 152 -12.83 10.08 9.05
C ALA A 152 -13.29 8.84 8.27
N ASN A 153 -12.33 7.99 7.93
CA ASN A 153 -12.52 6.78 7.12
C ASN A 153 -12.31 5.53 8.00
N PRO A 154 -13.11 4.47 7.82
CA PRO A 154 -13.02 3.24 8.62
C PRO A 154 -11.67 2.51 8.48
N TYR A 155 -10.94 2.74 7.39
CA TYR A 155 -9.64 2.13 7.12
C TYR A 155 -8.45 2.94 7.63
N ARG A 156 -8.67 4.08 8.33
CA ARG A 156 -7.63 5.02 8.79
C ARG A 156 -6.42 4.34 9.43
N ASP A 157 -6.68 3.34 10.27
CA ASP A 157 -5.64 2.62 11.01
C ASP A 157 -4.67 1.83 10.13
N ILE A 158 -5.01 1.55 8.87
CA ILE A 158 -4.09 0.93 7.91
C ILE A 158 -2.96 1.90 7.57
N ALA A 159 -3.28 3.16 7.30
CA ALA A 159 -2.27 4.18 7.06
C ALA A 159 -1.45 4.47 8.32
N VAL A 160 -2.11 4.64 9.48
CA VAL A 160 -1.44 4.84 10.77
C VAL A 160 -0.48 3.68 11.07
N PHE A 161 -0.88 2.44 10.83
CA PHE A 161 -0.02 1.27 10.99
C PHE A 161 1.23 1.35 10.09
N LEU A 162 1.06 1.65 8.81
CA LEU A 162 2.18 1.75 7.88
C LEU A 162 3.13 2.89 8.26
N PHE A 163 2.60 4.06 8.66
CA PHE A 163 3.41 5.19 9.13
C PHE A 163 4.15 4.86 10.44
N THR A 164 3.52 4.10 11.34
CA THR A 164 4.13 3.69 12.62
C THR A 164 5.28 2.70 12.47
N TYR A 165 5.17 1.74 11.55
CA TYR A 165 6.10 0.60 11.45
C TYR A 165 7.03 0.63 10.24
N LEU A 166 6.74 1.42 9.20
CA LEU A 166 7.65 1.63 8.09
C LEU A 166 8.44 2.92 8.29
N LYS A 167 9.73 2.78 8.63
CA LYS A 167 10.66 3.92 8.77
C LYS A 167 10.69 4.83 7.54
N SER A 168 10.49 4.29 6.33
CA SER A 168 10.42 5.08 5.10
C SER A 168 9.21 6.02 5.03
N LEU A 169 8.16 5.75 5.81
CA LEU A 169 6.90 6.50 5.82
C LEU A 169 6.64 7.21 7.16
N SER A 170 7.52 7.11 8.14
CA SER A 170 7.27 7.60 9.50
C SER A 170 7.07 9.11 9.60
N LYS A 171 7.60 9.86 8.62
CA LYS A 171 7.40 11.32 8.49
C LYS A 171 5.93 11.73 8.27
N TYR A 172 5.06 10.79 7.88
CA TYR A 172 3.64 11.03 7.66
C TYR A 172 2.76 10.64 8.85
N THR A 173 3.37 10.24 9.99
CA THR A 173 2.61 9.89 11.19
C THR A 173 1.82 11.11 11.67
N PRO A 174 0.48 10.99 11.84
CA PRO A 174 -0.32 12.10 12.35
C PRO A 174 0.19 12.50 13.74
N GLN A 175 0.48 13.79 13.95
CA GLN A 175 1.02 14.28 15.22
C GLN A 175 0.04 14.16 16.41
N ASN A 176 -1.21 13.79 16.15
CA ASN A 176 -2.27 13.63 17.16
C ASN A 176 -2.83 12.20 17.14
N SER A 177 -2.07 11.24 17.66
CA SER A 177 -2.54 9.87 17.94
C SER A 177 -2.54 9.61 19.43
#